data_AF-A0A3N4Z7Y3-F1
#
_entry.id   AF-A0A3N4Z7Y3-F1
#
_cell.length_a   1.000
_cell.length_b   1.000
_cell.length_c   1.000
_cell.angle_alpha   90.00
_cell.angle_beta   90.00
_cell.angle_gamma   90.00
#
_symmetry.space_group_name_H-M   'P 1'
#
loop_
_entity.id
_entity.type
_entity.pdbx_description
1 polymer ?
#
loop_
_entity_poly.entity_id
_entity_poly.type
_entity_poly.pdbx_seq_one_letter_code
_entity_poly.pdbx_strand_id
1 'polypeptide(L)'
;MFDDDLEHALNRAYGDDEHAKAAMRADVVAMHDHDAADAAPAYQLTARKLWGALRVLGISGGRMLVLGQDAELFAGLPVEERRLRAGDHAGFTASIPTTTAVSRAEMAPHPNLHLHTWQSDQNKGRYDVVIAVPGYTDVVLHREKAATERRARQILGLVGCLANTDVGGYTVGLVSRDVLDDGDVDSRRLLTEFGELVGALRLPSGALRDNPGNDAVVDLMILRRHDGAPLKPHQFLPSPVQDLRGDQVRVNQYFLNHPNHVLGQLGTRTSPWGPPEPVVHPTGLGLDRDLTAGLAAITSHARDAGLTAATAQCPDLDAPIDYTLVHRSDVDSIRRRVQALRASRVRPANERRPAQPEGPDLRNPRRDDGAGPHL
;
A
#
# COMPACT_ATOMS: atom_id res chain seq x y z
N MET A 1 31.06 0.86 11.73
CA MET A 1 32.34 1.40 11.19
C MET A 1 32.09 1.55 9.70
N PHE A 2 31.99 2.78 9.19
CA PHE A 2 31.76 2.98 7.76
C PHE A 2 33.02 2.57 7.00
N ASP A 3 32.86 1.69 6.02
CA ASP A 3 33.97 1.22 5.18
C ASP A 3 34.48 2.37 4.30
N ASP A 4 35.78 2.39 3.99
CA ASP A 4 36.40 3.37 3.08
C ASP A 4 35.66 3.37 1.72
N ASP A 5 35.11 2.23 1.31
CA ASP A 5 34.30 2.09 0.10
C ASP A 5 33.03 2.94 0.11
N LEU A 6 32.35 3.07 1.25
CA LEU A 6 31.16 3.92 1.36
C LEU A 6 31.54 5.39 1.21
N GLU A 7 32.62 5.83 1.87
CA GLU A 7 33.09 7.21 1.80
C GLU A 7 33.52 7.61 0.39
N HIS A 8 34.21 6.72 -0.32
CA HIS A 8 34.53 6.93 -1.73
C HIS A 8 33.27 7.00 -2.61
N ALA A 9 32.27 6.14 -2.36
CA ALA A 9 31.01 6.18 -3.09
C ALA A 9 30.23 7.48 -2.83
N LEU A 10 30.19 7.95 -1.58
CA LEU A 10 29.53 9.20 -1.18
C LEU A 10 30.19 10.41 -1.84
N ASN A 11 31.52 10.49 -1.81
CA ASN A 11 32.26 11.57 -2.47
C ASN A 11 32.00 11.61 -3.98
N ARG A 12 31.94 10.43 -4.64
CA ARG A 12 31.59 10.36 -6.07
C ARG A 12 30.15 10.78 -6.38
N ALA A 13 29.20 10.44 -5.51
CA ALA A 13 27.78 10.68 -5.77
C ALA A 13 27.33 12.10 -5.41
N TYR A 14 27.92 12.70 -4.37
CA TYR A 14 27.43 13.94 -3.77
C TYR A 14 28.47 15.07 -3.74
N GLY A 15 29.72 14.84 -4.16
CA GLY A 15 30.74 15.88 -4.23
C GLY A 15 31.00 16.48 -2.84
N ASP A 16 30.77 17.79 -2.69
CA ASP A 16 30.95 18.52 -1.43
C ASP A 16 29.65 18.69 -0.61
N ASP A 17 28.53 18.08 -1.04
CA ASP A 17 27.24 18.15 -0.34
C ASP A 17 27.23 17.25 0.90
N GLU A 18 27.81 17.74 2.00
CA GLU A 18 27.87 17.03 3.28
C GLU A 18 26.50 16.73 3.87
N HIS A 19 25.48 17.55 3.56
CA HIS A 19 24.13 17.29 4.03
C HIS A 19 23.55 16.03 3.36
N ALA A 20 23.67 15.92 2.03
CA ALA A 20 23.24 14.73 1.32
C ALA A 20 24.03 13.47 1.70
N LYS A 21 25.35 13.60 1.93
CA LYS A 21 26.16 12.47 2.44
C LYS A 21 25.72 12.03 3.82
N ALA A 22 25.46 12.95 4.73
CA ALA A 22 25.03 12.63 6.08
C ALA A 22 23.64 11.98 6.09
N ALA A 23 22.72 12.42 5.22
CA ALA A 23 21.41 11.79 5.05
C ALA A 23 21.54 10.34 4.56
N MET A 24 22.42 10.09 3.58
CA MET A 24 22.71 8.75 3.07
C MET A 24 23.33 7.84 4.15
N ARG A 25 24.25 8.36 4.97
CA ARG A 25 24.81 7.60 6.10
C ARG A 25 23.73 7.23 7.11
N ALA A 26 22.84 8.18 7.45
CA ALA A 26 21.72 7.94 8.35
C ALA A 26 20.78 6.85 7.81
N ASP A 27 20.42 6.91 6.53
CA ASP A 27 19.60 5.88 5.87
C ASP A 27 20.28 4.50 5.92
N VAL A 28 21.58 4.43 5.62
CA VAL A 28 22.35 3.16 5.65
C VAL A 28 22.43 2.58 7.06
N VAL A 29 22.65 3.41 8.09
CA VAL A 29 22.65 2.97 9.49
C VAL A 29 21.28 2.45 9.90
N ALA A 30 20.22 3.19 9.60
CA ALA A 30 18.85 2.75 9.91
C ALA A 30 18.53 1.40 9.23
N MET A 31 18.89 1.23 7.96
CA MET A 31 18.72 -0.05 7.25
C MET A 31 19.55 -1.18 7.87
N HIS A 32 20.79 -0.91 8.30
CA HIS A 32 21.61 -1.90 8.99
C HIS A 32 21.00 -2.31 10.33
N ASP A 33 20.55 -1.34 11.11
CA ASP A 33 19.90 -1.58 12.40
C ASP A 33 18.57 -2.31 12.23
N HIS A 34 17.83 -2.03 11.15
CA HIS A 34 16.60 -2.75 10.78
C HIS A 34 16.86 -4.24 10.55
N ASP A 35 17.93 -4.56 9.83
CA ASP A 35 18.34 -5.95 9.56
C ASP A 35 18.86 -6.65 10.83
N ALA A 36 19.43 -5.90 11.78
CA ALA A 36 19.95 -6.43 13.04
C ALA A 36 18.89 -6.60 14.14
N ALA A 37 17.83 -5.78 14.14
CA ALA A 37 16.80 -5.77 15.18
C ALA A 37 15.63 -6.70 14.86
N ASP A 38 15.26 -7.52 15.83
CA ASP A 38 14.16 -8.50 15.69
C ASP A 38 12.78 -7.86 15.89
N ALA A 39 11.91 -7.98 14.88
CA ALA A 39 10.52 -7.56 14.94
C ALA A 39 9.54 -8.72 15.21
N ALA A 40 10.04 -9.94 15.45
CA ALA A 40 9.22 -11.13 15.59
C ALA A 40 8.06 -11.00 16.61
N PRO A 41 8.24 -10.41 17.81
CA PRO A 41 7.12 -10.26 18.76
C PRO A 41 5.97 -9.42 18.19
N ALA A 42 6.27 -8.31 17.52
CA ALA A 42 5.28 -7.43 16.90
C ALA A 42 4.62 -8.09 15.68
N TYR A 43 5.41 -8.77 14.84
CA TYR A 43 4.92 -9.52 13.69
C TYR A 43 3.99 -10.65 14.08
N GLN A 44 4.36 -11.46 15.07
CA GLN A 44 3.49 -12.50 15.59
C GLN A 44 2.19 -11.91 16.12
N LEU A 45 2.25 -10.89 16.99
CA LEU A 45 1.05 -10.26 17.52
C LEU A 45 0.14 -9.76 16.41
N THR A 46 0.70 -9.06 15.42
CA THR A 46 -0.03 -8.54 14.27
C THR A 46 -0.66 -9.66 13.45
N ALA A 47 0.10 -10.71 13.12
CA ALA A 47 -0.38 -11.87 12.38
C ALA A 47 -1.52 -12.60 13.11
N ARG A 48 -1.40 -12.82 14.43
CA ARG A 48 -2.46 -13.44 15.24
C ARG A 48 -3.77 -12.67 15.16
N LYS A 49 -3.71 -11.34 15.27
CA LYS A 49 -4.89 -10.48 15.20
C LYS A 49 -5.46 -10.40 13.79
N LEU A 50 -4.60 -10.29 12.79
CA LEU A 50 -4.97 -10.28 11.39
C LEU A 50 -5.73 -11.56 11.00
N TRP A 51 -5.21 -12.73 11.33
CA TRP A 51 -5.89 -14.00 11.01
C TRP A 51 -7.24 -14.10 11.71
N GLY A 52 -7.36 -13.64 12.97
CA GLY A 52 -8.66 -13.51 13.64
C GLY A 52 -9.64 -12.63 12.87
N ALA A 53 -9.19 -11.49 12.34
CA ALA A 53 -9.99 -10.60 11.52
C ALA A 53 -10.40 -11.23 10.18
N LEU A 54 -9.47 -11.91 9.49
CA LEU A 54 -9.75 -12.62 8.23
C LEU A 54 -10.80 -13.72 8.42
N ARG A 55 -10.82 -14.42 9.57
CA ARG A 55 -11.90 -15.37 9.91
C ARG A 55 -13.26 -14.68 10.00
N VAL A 56 -13.33 -13.53 10.68
CA VAL A 56 -14.57 -12.74 10.79
C VAL A 56 -15.04 -12.23 9.42
N LEU A 57 -14.10 -11.97 8.51
CA LEU A 57 -14.38 -11.59 7.12
C LEU A 57 -14.82 -12.77 6.22
N GLY A 58 -14.82 -14.01 6.73
CA GLY A 58 -15.35 -15.18 6.02
C GLY A 58 -14.29 -16.15 5.48
N ILE A 59 -12.99 -15.92 5.74
CA ILE A 59 -11.93 -16.87 5.35
C ILE A 59 -12.01 -18.11 6.25
N SER A 60 -12.59 -19.19 5.75
CA SER A 60 -12.77 -20.46 6.48
C SER A 60 -11.73 -21.53 6.11
N GLY A 61 -11.05 -21.37 4.97
CA GLY A 61 -10.00 -22.25 4.43
C GLY A 61 -9.46 -21.64 3.14
N GLY A 62 -8.84 -22.46 2.27
CA GLY A 62 -8.33 -22.02 0.97
C GLY A 62 -6.81 -22.06 0.89
N ARG A 63 -6.24 -21.23 0.00
CA ARG A 63 -4.79 -21.09 -0.20
C ARG A 63 -4.32 -19.70 0.24
N MET A 64 -3.18 -19.65 0.89
CA MET A 64 -2.49 -18.41 1.19
C MET A 64 -1.18 -18.28 0.42
N LEU A 65 -0.79 -17.05 0.13
CA LEU A 65 0.55 -16.66 -0.29
C LEU A 65 1.05 -15.58 0.67
N VAL A 66 2.23 -15.78 1.26
CA VAL A 66 2.88 -14.77 2.12
C VAL A 66 4.24 -14.42 1.54
N LEU A 67 4.50 -13.13 1.38
CA LEU A 67 5.68 -12.58 0.74
C LEU A 67 6.35 -11.56 1.64
N GLY A 68 7.68 -11.59 1.70
CA GLY A 68 8.49 -10.54 2.30
C GLY A 68 9.19 -10.96 3.60
N GLN A 69 9.41 -9.98 4.47
CA GLN A 69 10.20 -10.13 5.69
C GLN A 69 9.49 -11.03 6.70
N ASP A 70 10.20 -12.00 7.26
CA ASP A 70 9.68 -12.91 8.29
C ASP A 70 8.32 -13.53 7.89
N ALA A 71 8.17 -13.87 6.60
CA ALA A 71 6.91 -14.33 6.01
C ALA A 71 6.30 -15.54 6.75
N GLU A 72 7.12 -16.37 7.39
CA GLU A 72 6.65 -17.51 8.21
C GLU A 72 5.77 -17.06 9.38
N LEU A 73 6.10 -15.94 10.04
CA LEU A 73 5.32 -15.43 11.17
C LEU A 73 3.94 -14.91 10.71
N PHE A 74 3.89 -14.25 9.56
CA PHE A 74 2.63 -13.78 8.97
C PHE A 74 1.78 -14.90 8.35
N ALA A 75 2.41 -15.99 7.90
CA ALA A 75 1.70 -17.22 7.57
C ALA A 75 1.08 -17.89 8.81
N GLY A 76 1.46 -17.45 10.02
CA GLY A 76 0.96 -17.97 11.28
C GLY A 76 1.83 -19.10 11.85
N LEU A 77 3.11 -19.19 11.51
CA LEU A 77 4.02 -20.14 12.16
C LEU A 77 4.43 -19.62 13.55
N PRO A 78 4.54 -20.49 14.58
CA PRO A 78 5.20 -20.14 15.83
C PRO A 78 6.64 -19.65 15.59
N VAL A 79 7.15 -18.74 16.43
CA VAL A 79 8.50 -18.16 16.25
C VAL A 79 9.57 -19.21 16.50
N GLU A 80 9.28 -20.15 17.39
CA GLU A 80 10.13 -21.30 17.73
C GLU A 80 10.28 -22.27 16.55
N GLU A 81 9.36 -22.23 15.58
CA GLU A 81 9.38 -23.07 14.38
C GLU A 81 9.89 -22.32 13.13
N ARG A 82 10.22 -21.03 13.26
CA ARG A 82 10.77 -20.19 12.18
C ARG A 82 12.08 -20.80 11.66
N ARG A 83 12.23 -20.86 10.33
CA ARG A 83 13.43 -21.34 9.63
C ARG A 83 14.29 -20.20 9.11
N LEU A 84 13.66 -19.09 8.76
CA LEU A 84 14.32 -17.85 8.39
C LEU A 84 15.05 -17.22 9.57
N ARG A 85 16.14 -16.52 9.29
CA ARG A 85 16.72 -15.60 10.28
C ARG A 85 15.80 -14.40 10.43
N ALA A 86 15.83 -13.76 11.59
CA ALA A 86 15.10 -12.53 11.79
C ALA A 86 15.46 -11.53 10.70
N GLY A 87 14.46 -10.97 10.05
CA GLY A 87 14.62 -9.99 9.01
C GLY A 87 14.87 -10.52 7.59
N ASP A 88 15.03 -11.84 7.39
CA ASP A 88 15.16 -12.42 6.05
C ASP A 88 13.85 -12.32 5.26
N HIS A 89 13.97 -12.21 3.93
CA HIS A 89 12.83 -12.19 3.01
C HIS A 89 12.62 -13.52 2.32
N ALA A 90 11.37 -13.98 2.24
CA ALA A 90 11.00 -15.15 1.45
C ALA A 90 9.56 -15.07 0.94
N GLY A 91 9.19 -16.02 0.09
CA GLY A 91 7.81 -16.26 -0.31
C GLY A 91 7.39 -17.68 0.06
N PHE A 92 6.21 -17.83 0.64
CA PHE A 92 5.63 -19.12 1.00
C PHE A 92 4.18 -19.24 0.59
N THR A 93 3.78 -20.45 0.20
CA THR A 93 2.40 -20.86 0.01
C THR A 93 2.03 -21.98 0.98
N ALA A 94 0.77 -21.99 1.40
CA ALA A 94 0.21 -23.04 2.25
C ALA A 94 -1.32 -23.11 2.09
N SER A 95 -1.90 -24.23 2.52
CA SER A 95 -3.34 -24.29 2.77
C SER A 95 -3.67 -23.52 4.05
N ILE A 96 -4.71 -22.69 3.99
CA ILE A 96 -5.29 -22.05 5.16
C ILE A 96 -6.02 -23.15 5.95
N PRO A 97 -5.64 -23.42 7.22
CA PRO A 97 -6.27 -24.50 7.98
C PRO A 97 -7.78 -24.32 8.04
N THR A 98 -8.55 -25.37 7.74
CA THR A 98 -10.00 -25.31 7.85
C THR A 98 -10.40 -25.38 9.31
N THR A 99 -11.17 -24.38 9.78
CA THR A 99 -11.77 -24.40 11.11
C THR A 99 -13.19 -24.93 10.99
N THR A 100 -13.43 -26.16 11.45
CA THR A 100 -14.80 -26.74 11.53
C THR A 100 -15.49 -26.41 12.85
N ALA A 101 -14.79 -25.79 13.79
CA ALA A 101 -15.32 -25.41 15.09
C ALA A 101 -14.78 -24.02 15.47
N VAL A 102 -15.68 -23.10 15.80
CA VAL A 102 -15.43 -21.74 16.31
C VAL A 102 -14.79 -21.78 17.71
N SER A 103 -13.66 -22.47 17.83
CA SER A 103 -12.79 -22.47 18.98
C SER A 103 -11.84 -21.29 18.82
N ARG A 104 -11.86 -20.39 19.82
CA ARG A 104 -10.98 -19.22 19.92
C ARG A 104 -9.47 -19.60 19.89
N ALA A 105 -9.15 -20.89 19.99
CA ALA A 105 -7.79 -21.44 19.98
C ALA A 105 -7.25 -21.76 18.56
N GLU A 106 -8.04 -21.59 17.49
CA GLU A 106 -7.59 -21.79 16.10
C GLU A 106 -7.21 -20.47 15.40
N MET A 107 -6.96 -19.43 16.20
CA MET A 107 -6.25 -18.23 15.76
C MET A 107 -4.78 -18.56 15.56
N ALA A 108 -4.10 -17.87 14.63
CA ALA A 108 -2.65 -18.04 14.49
C ALA A 108 -1.97 -17.96 15.89
N PRO A 109 -0.90 -18.75 16.15
CA PRO A 109 -0.24 -19.62 15.19
C PRO A 109 -1.07 -20.85 14.75
N HIS A 110 -0.91 -21.24 13.49
CA HIS A 110 -1.61 -22.35 12.87
C HIS A 110 -0.89 -23.68 13.19
N PRO A 111 -1.54 -24.61 13.91
CA PRO A 111 -0.91 -25.88 14.24
C PRO A 111 -0.68 -26.71 12.97
N ASN A 112 0.47 -27.37 12.88
CA ASN A 112 0.86 -28.23 11.75
C ASN A 112 0.88 -27.50 10.39
N LEU A 113 1.19 -26.21 10.37
CA LEU A 113 1.30 -25.45 9.13
C LEU A 113 2.49 -25.94 8.30
N HIS A 114 2.22 -26.42 7.08
CA HIS A 114 3.25 -26.82 6.13
C HIS A 114 3.44 -25.72 5.08
N LEU A 115 4.55 -24.99 5.19
CA LEU A 115 4.95 -23.97 4.23
C LEU A 115 5.73 -24.59 3.07
N HIS A 116 5.35 -24.21 1.85
CA HIS A 116 6.09 -24.51 0.63
C HIS A 116 6.68 -23.21 0.09
N THR A 117 7.96 -23.24 -0.29
CA THR A 117 8.59 -22.08 -0.94
C THR A 117 7.82 -21.71 -2.20
N TRP A 118 7.49 -20.43 -2.33
CA TRP A 118 6.81 -19.90 -3.50
C TRP A 118 7.83 -19.48 -4.56
N GLN A 119 7.60 -19.91 -5.79
CA GLN A 119 8.36 -19.54 -6.98
C GLN A 119 7.37 -19.19 -8.09
N SER A 120 7.50 -18.00 -8.68
CA SER A 120 6.53 -17.45 -9.62
C SER A 120 6.31 -18.30 -10.87
N ASP A 121 7.33 -19.04 -11.30
CA ASP A 121 7.30 -19.92 -12.46
C ASP A 121 6.63 -21.28 -12.20
N GLN A 122 6.66 -21.74 -10.94
CA GLN A 122 6.16 -23.06 -10.54
C GLN A 122 4.78 -23.02 -9.88
N ASN A 123 4.47 -21.97 -9.13
CA ASN A 123 3.23 -21.87 -8.39
C ASN A 123 2.14 -21.18 -9.22
N LYS A 124 1.46 -21.97 -10.03
CA LYS A 124 0.34 -21.52 -10.87
C LYS A 124 -0.97 -21.43 -10.08
N GLY A 125 -1.71 -20.35 -10.26
CA GLY A 125 -3.02 -20.12 -9.64
C GLY A 125 -3.01 -18.98 -8.62
N ARG A 126 -4.22 -18.60 -8.19
CA ARG A 126 -4.46 -17.50 -7.26
C ARG A 126 -4.72 -17.98 -5.84
N TYR A 127 -4.72 -17.05 -4.90
CA TYR A 127 -4.82 -17.32 -3.48
C TYR A 127 -6.02 -16.59 -2.88
N ASP A 128 -6.70 -17.23 -1.95
CA ASP A 128 -7.80 -16.62 -1.19
C ASP A 128 -7.28 -15.48 -0.30
N VAL A 129 -6.03 -15.61 0.18
CA VAL A 129 -5.34 -14.59 0.97
C VAL A 129 -3.91 -14.41 0.47
N VAL A 130 -3.52 -13.19 0.15
CA VAL A 130 -2.13 -12.80 -0.11
C VAL A 130 -1.67 -11.80 0.94
N ILE A 131 -0.57 -12.07 1.65
CA ILE A 131 0.00 -11.16 2.65
C ILE A 131 1.38 -10.70 2.19
N ALA A 132 1.60 -9.39 2.15
CA ALA A 132 2.86 -8.77 1.79
C ALA A 132 3.45 -8.00 2.98
N VAL A 133 4.69 -8.31 3.32
CA VAL A 133 5.48 -7.66 4.37
C VAL A 133 6.77 -7.13 3.73
N PRO A 134 6.72 -6.04 2.94
CA PRO A 134 7.92 -5.48 2.33
C PRO A 134 9.00 -5.16 3.38
N GLY A 135 10.27 -5.27 3.01
CA GLY A 135 11.36 -4.81 3.87
C GLY A 135 11.39 -3.29 4.05
N TYR A 136 12.02 -2.85 5.14
CA TYR A 136 12.32 -1.45 5.45
C TYR A 136 11.08 -0.53 5.48
N THR A 137 9.93 -1.07 5.94
CA THR A 137 8.65 -0.35 6.03
C THR A 137 8.63 0.65 7.18
N ASP A 138 9.32 0.32 8.28
CA ASP A 138 9.54 1.09 9.51
C ASP A 138 10.83 1.91 9.51
N VAL A 139 11.64 1.85 8.44
CA VAL A 139 12.84 2.68 8.33
C VAL A 139 12.47 4.14 8.03
N VAL A 140 13.05 5.07 8.77
CA VAL A 140 13.00 6.50 8.49
C VAL A 140 14.01 6.81 7.38
N LEU A 141 13.51 7.13 6.19
CA LEU A 141 14.35 7.50 5.04
C LEU A 141 14.40 9.02 4.91
N HIS A 142 15.59 9.56 4.99
CA HIS A 142 15.87 10.99 4.93
C HIS A 142 16.00 11.49 3.49
N ARG A 143 16.37 10.60 2.56
CA ARG A 143 16.43 10.91 1.14
C ARG A 143 15.05 10.76 0.46
N GLU A 144 14.50 11.86 -0.05
CA GLU A 144 13.21 11.88 -0.78
C GLU A 144 13.16 10.85 -1.92
N LYS A 145 14.26 10.70 -2.67
CA LYS A 145 14.35 9.70 -3.74
C LYS A 145 14.20 8.27 -3.22
N ALA A 146 14.82 7.95 -2.08
CA ALA A 146 14.73 6.61 -1.49
C ALA A 146 13.32 6.31 -0.98
N ALA A 147 12.68 7.28 -0.30
CA ALA A 147 11.29 7.18 0.13
C ALA A 147 10.32 7.00 -1.07
N THR A 148 10.58 7.70 -2.18
CA THR A 148 9.81 7.57 -3.42
C THR A 148 9.97 6.21 -4.08
N GLU A 149 11.20 5.69 -4.15
CA GLU A 149 11.49 4.36 -4.69
C GLU A 149 10.87 3.24 -3.82
N ARG A 150 10.94 3.37 -2.49
CA ARG A 150 10.27 2.46 -1.55
C ARG A 150 8.77 2.45 -1.79
N ARG A 151 8.13 3.62 -1.83
CA ARG A 151 6.68 3.76 -2.07
C ARG A 151 6.27 3.11 -3.39
N ALA A 152 6.99 3.41 -4.48
CA ALA A 152 6.71 2.82 -5.79
C ALA A 152 6.82 1.29 -5.76
N ARG A 153 7.85 0.74 -5.10
CA ARG A 153 8.02 -0.71 -4.94
C ARG A 153 6.88 -1.34 -4.14
N GLN A 154 6.45 -0.69 -3.04
CA GLN A 154 5.36 -1.19 -2.21
C GLN A 154 4.02 -1.18 -2.95
N ILE A 155 3.71 -0.10 -3.68
CA ILE A 155 2.48 -0.01 -4.49
C ILE A 155 2.48 -1.08 -5.59
N LEU A 156 3.56 -1.21 -6.37
CA LEU A 156 3.66 -2.22 -7.42
C LEU A 156 3.61 -3.65 -6.86
N GLY A 157 4.24 -3.87 -5.70
CA GLY A 157 4.17 -5.14 -4.97
C GLY A 157 2.75 -5.50 -4.57
N LEU A 158 1.98 -4.54 -4.03
CA LEU A 158 0.57 -4.73 -3.69
C LEU A 158 -0.30 -4.99 -4.92
N VAL A 159 -0.06 -4.32 -6.05
CA VAL A 159 -0.75 -4.61 -7.32
C VAL A 159 -0.46 -6.05 -7.76
N GLY A 160 0.79 -6.50 -7.69
CA GLY A 160 1.15 -7.89 -7.98
C GLY A 160 0.50 -8.90 -7.02
N CYS A 161 0.37 -8.55 -5.74
CA CYS A 161 -0.35 -9.36 -4.75
C CYS A 161 -1.84 -9.47 -5.08
N LEU A 162 -2.49 -8.36 -5.45
CA LEU A 162 -3.87 -8.36 -5.91
C LEU A 162 -4.06 -9.20 -7.18
N ALA A 163 -3.13 -9.15 -8.12
CA ALA A 163 -3.17 -10.00 -9.32
C ALA A 163 -3.09 -11.51 -9.00
N ASN A 164 -2.40 -11.86 -7.90
CA ASN A 164 -2.33 -13.21 -7.36
C ASN A 164 -3.50 -13.56 -6.42
N THR A 165 -4.40 -12.62 -6.12
CA THR A 165 -5.54 -12.84 -5.22
C THR A 165 -6.77 -13.25 -6.02
N ASP A 166 -7.49 -14.27 -5.56
CA ASP A 166 -8.77 -14.66 -6.14
C ASP A 166 -9.82 -13.58 -5.94
N VAL A 167 -10.78 -13.48 -6.87
CA VAL A 167 -11.88 -12.51 -6.75
C VAL A 167 -12.64 -12.76 -5.45
N GLY A 168 -12.89 -11.69 -4.69
CA GLY A 168 -13.49 -11.77 -3.36
C GLY A 168 -12.52 -12.16 -2.24
N GLY A 169 -11.29 -12.57 -2.58
CA GLY A 169 -10.19 -12.79 -1.65
C GLY A 169 -9.53 -11.49 -1.19
N TYR A 170 -8.55 -11.62 -0.29
CA TYR A 170 -7.89 -10.48 0.35
C TYR A 170 -6.40 -10.38 0.05
N THR A 171 -5.94 -9.18 -0.25
CA THR A 171 -4.52 -8.80 -0.17
C THR A 171 -4.32 -7.97 1.09
N VAL A 172 -3.33 -8.33 1.92
CA VAL A 172 -2.93 -7.58 3.11
C VAL A 172 -1.51 -7.06 2.92
N GLY A 173 -1.26 -5.80 3.26
CA GLY A 173 0.06 -5.17 3.20
C GLY A 173 0.44 -4.53 4.51
N LEU A 174 1.60 -4.86 5.06
CA LEU A 174 2.24 -4.09 6.13
C LEU A 174 3.22 -3.10 5.48
N VAL A 175 2.78 -1.88 5.21
CA VAL A 175 3.48 -0.93 4.33
C VAL A 175 3.89 0.34 5.06
N SER A 176 4.83 1.08 4.48
CA SER A 176 5.16 2.41 5.01
C SER A 176 3.98 3.38 4.86
N ARG A 177 3.85 4.37 5.76
CA ARG A 177 2.83 5.43 5.67
C ARG A 177 2.75 6.12 4.32
N ASP A 178 3.86 6.15 3.58
CA ASP A 178 3.98 6.84 2.29
C ASP A 178 3.06 6.23 1.24
N VAL A 179 2.70 4.95 1.35
CA VAL A 179 1.72 4.34 0.44
C VAL A 179 0.39 5.09 0.52
N LEU A 180 -0.10 5.36 1.73
CA LEU A 180 -1.39 6.02 1.93
C LEU A 180 -1.27 7.54 1.94
N ASP A 181 -0.23 8.16 2.48
CA ASP A 181 -0.21 9.62 2.67
C ASP A 181 0.38 10.42 1.51
N ASP A 182 0.94 9.78 0.49
CA ASP A 182 1.53 10.49 -0.65
C ASP A 182 0.50 11.40 -1.36
N GLY A 183 0.94 12.56 -1.81
CA GLY A 183 0.09 13.51 -2.54
C GLY A 183 -0.20 13.05 -3.97
N ASP A 184 0.70 12.26 -4.57
CA ASP A 184 0.49 11.70 -5.90
C ASP A 184 -0.44 10.48 -5.86
N VAL A 185 -1.71 10.75 -6.13
CA VAL A 185 -2.75 9.73 -6.17
C VAL A 185 -2.62 8.78 -7.36
N ASP A 186 -1.85 9.13 -8.40
CA ASP A 186 -1.79 8.35 -9.64
C ASP A 186 -1.19 6.96 -9.41
N SER A 187 -0.21 6.84 -8.51
CA SER A 187 0.35 5.54 -8.12
C SER A 187 -0.66 4.70 -7.32
N ARG A 188 -1.39 5.31 -6.37
CA ARG A 188 -2.43 4.61 -5.59
C ARG A 188 -3.64 4.19 -6.43
N ARG A 189 -3.96 4.92 -7.51
CA ARG A 189 -5.03 4.54 -8.44
C ARG A 189 -4.84 3.15 -9.05
N LEU A 190 -3.59 2.71 -9.24
CA LEU A 190 -3.31 1.36 -9.72
C LEU A 190 -3.92 0.28 -8.81
N LEU A 191 -3.94 0.51 -7.48
CA LEU A 191 -4.57 -0.43 -6.54
C LEU A 191 -6.08 -0.54 -6.78
N THR A 192 -6.72 0.59 -7.14
CA THR A 192 -8.16 0.67 -7.39
C THR A 192 -8.61 0.01 -8.69
N GLU A 193 -7.68 -0.32 -9.59
CA GLU A 193 -7.98 -1.08 -10.80
C GLU A 193 -8.20 -2.56 -10.50
N PHE A 194 -7.64 -3.06 -9.38
CA PHE A 194 -7.70 -4.46 -9.02
C PHE A 194 -8.48 -4.71 -7.72
N GLY A 195 -8.44 -3.80 -6.76
CA GLY A 195 -9.05 -4.02 -5.46
C GLY A 195 -9.64 -2.78 -4.83
N GLU A 196 -10.38 -3.02 -3.77
CA GLU A 196 -10.99 -1.99 -2.93
C GLU A 196 -10.43 -2.06 -1.52
N LEU A 197 -10.26 -0.90 -0.87
CA LEU A 197 -9.82 -0.83 0.52
C LEU A 197 -10.96 -1.26 1.43
N VAL A 198 -10.76 -2.38 2.13
CA VAL A 198 -11.63 -2.85 3.23
C VAL A 198 -11.36 -2.01 4.47
N GLY A 199 -10.09 -1.79 4.77
CA GLY A 199 -9.64 -0.88 5.80
C GLY A 199 -8.14 -0.90 6.00
N ALA A 200 -7.63 0.05 6.78
CA ALA A 200 -6.23 0.12 7.17
C ALA A 200 -6.10 0.50 8.65
N LEU A 201 -5.05 0.04 9.32
CA LEU A 201 -4.68 0.52 10.65
C LEU A 201 -3.32 1.17 10.57
N ARG A 202 -3.20 2.37 11.14
CA ARG A 202 -1.93 3.07 11.29
C ARG A 202 -1.38 2.78 12.67
N LEU A 203 -0.24 2.11 12.71
CA LEU A 203 0.39 1.65 13.95
C LEU A 203 1.13 2.81 14.65
N PRO A 204 1.38 2.70 15.97
CA PRO A 204 2.32 3.58 16.65
C PRO A 204 3.70 3.60 15.98
N SER A 205 4.37 4.74 16.03
CA SER A 205 5.81 4.83 15.74
C SER A 205 6.57 3.87 16.65
N GLY A 206 7.50 3.10 16.07
CA GLY A 206 8.27 2.09 16.80
C GLY A 206 7.50 0.81 17.15
N ALA A 207 6.28 0.62 16.63
CA ALA A 207 5.48 -0.57 16.94
C ALA A 207 6.12 -1.89 16.47
N LEU A 208 6.95 -1.86 15.43
CA LEU A 208 7.70 -3.02 14.95
C LEU A 208 9.05 -3.14 15.66
N ARG A 209 9.77 -2.02 15.73
CA ARG A 209 11.09 -1.89 16.35
C ARG A 209 11.17 -0.54 17.04
N ASP A 210 11.46 -0.52 18.34
CA ASP A 210 11.65 0.73 19.08
C ASP A 210 13.14 1.12 19.08
N ASN A 211 13.66 1.45 17.89
CA ASN A 211 15.05 1.86 17.70
C ASN A 211 15.09 3.16 16.86
N PRO A 212 15.98 4.12 17.16
CA PRO A 212 16.13 5.32 16.33
C PRO A 212 16.35 4.97 14.85
N GLY A 213 15.58 5.61 13.97
CA GLY A 213 15.64 5.36 12.52
C GLY A 213 14.80 4.17 12.05
N ASN A 214 14.25 3.36 12.96
CA ASN A 214 13.35 2.23 12.67
C ASN A 214 11.95 2.42 13.29
N ASP A 215 11.60 3.66 13.60
CA ASP A 215 10.36 4.06 14.25
C ASP A 215 9.40 4.79 13.31
N ALA A 216 9.58 4.66 12.00
CA ALA A 216 8.68 5.23 11.01
C ALA A 216 7.27 4.65 11.16
N VAL A 217 6.27 5.45 10.80
CA VAL A 217 4.87 5.04 10.86
C VAL A 217 4.58 3.99 9.79
N VAL A 218 3.98 2.87 10.21
CA VAL A 218 3.60 1.73 9.37
C VAL A 218 2.09 1.57 9.36
N ASP A 219 1.55 1.23 8.19
CA ASP A 219 0.13 0.97 7.98
C ASP A 219 -0.10 -0.52 7.65
N LEU A 220 -1.02 -1.17 8.38
CA LEU A 220 -1.56 -2.49 8.03
C LEU A 220 -2.81 -2.30 7.17
N MET A 221 -2.70 -2.55 5.88
CA MET A 221 -3.74 -2.31 4.87
C MET A 221 -4.40 -3.62 4.41
N ILE A 222 -5.73 -3.66 4.35
CA ILE A 222 -6.52 -4.81 3.88
C ILE A 222 -7.30 -4.40 2.63
N LEU A 223 -7.02 -5.05 1.52
CA LEU A 223 -7.64 -4.87 0.21
C LEU A 223 -8.45 -6.11 -0.16
N ARG A 224 -9.62 -5.93 -0.76
CA ARG A 224 -10.41 -7.02 -1.35
C ARG A 224 -10.27 -6.97 -2.87
N ARG A 225 -10.00 -8.12 -3.50
CA ARG A 225 -9.98 -8.23 -4.97
C ARG A 225 -11.42 -8.18 -5.50
N HIS A 226 -11.69 -7.32 -6.46
CA HIS A 226 -12.95 -7.36 -7.22
C HIS A 226 -12.75 -8.00 -8.60
N ASP A 227 -13.83 -8.39 -9.29
CA ASP A 227 -13.80 -9.00 -10.64
C ASP A 227 -13.62 -7.98 -11.77
N GLY A 228 -14.03 -6.72 -11.55
CA GLY A 228 -13.81 -5.65 -12.51
C GLY A 228 -14.92 -4.61 -12.50
N ALA A 229 -14.66 -3.49 -11.86
CA ALA A 229 -15.16 -2.15 -12.17
C ALA A 229 -14.36 -1.20 -11.24
N PRO A 230 -13.78 -0.09 -11.72
CA PRO A 230 -13.30 0.92 -10.78
C PRO A 230 -14.53 1.40 -10.00
N LEU A 231 -14.55 1.11 -8.71
CA LEU A 231 -15.58 1.61 -7.83
C LEU A 231 -15.48 3.15 -7.82
N LYS A 232 -16.59 3.77 -7.46
CA LYS A 232 -16.74 5.20 -7.15
C LYS A 232 -15.46 5.78 -6.53
N PRO A 233 -15.15 7.08 -6.72
CA PRO A 233 -13.91 7.69 -6.22
C PRO A 233 -13.54 7.17 -4.82
N HIS A 234 -12.47 6.38 -4.78
CA HIS A 234 -12.13 5.66 -3.55
C HIS A 234 -11.69 6.64 -2.48
N GLN A 235 -12.28 6.53 -1.29
CA GLN A 235 -12.05 7.46 -0.19
C GLN A 235 -10.59 7.52 0.29
N PHE A 236 -9.76 6.52 -0.05
CA PHE A 236 -8.34 6.49 0.30
C PHE A 236 -7.42 7.10 -0.79
N LEU A 237 -7.97 7.61 -1.89
CA LEU A 237 -7.15 8.32 -2.87
C LEU A 237 -6.70 9.70 -2.37
N PRO A 238 -7.57 10.56 -1.80
CA PRO A 238 -7.13 11.89 -1.38
C PRO A 238 -6.18 11.83 -0.17
N SER A 239 -5.19 12.73 -0.15
CA SER A 239 -4.30 12.92 1.00
C SER A 239 -4.11 14.42 1.22
N PRO A 240 -5.12 15.10 1.78
CA PRO A 240 -5.03 16.53 2.04
C PRO A 240 -3.89 16.83 3.03
N VAL A 241 -3.37 18.06 2.93
CA VAL A 241 -2.46 18.60 3.94
C VAL A 241 -3.28 18.93 5.19
N GLN A 242 -2.76 18.56 6.35
CA GLN A 242 -3.32 18.82 7.66
C GLN A 242 -2.31 19.63 8.48
N ASP A 243 -2.84 20.54 9.29
CA ASP A 243 -2.06 21.25 10.29
C ASP A 243 -2.02 20.43 11.58
N LEU A 244 -0.84 19.92 11.91
CA LEU A 244 -0.57 19.27 13.19
C LEU A 244 0.33 20.17 14.04
N ARG A 245 -0.30 21.05 14.81
CA ARG A 245 0.38 21.96 15.77
C ARG A 245 1.39 22.91 15.10
N GLY A 246 1.07 23.41 13.92
CA GLY A 246 1.90 24.31 13.12
C GLY A 246 2.65 23.62 11.98
N ASP A 247 2.74 22.28 12.02
CA ASP A 247 3.41 21.49 10.99
C ASP A 247 2.42 21.04 9.92
N GLN A 248 2.75 21.30 8.66
CA GLN A 248 1.93 20.93 7.52
C GLN A 248 2.32 19.53 7.03
N VAL A 249 1.47 18.54 7.29
CA VAL A 249 1.73 17.14 6.91
C VAL A 249 0.57 16.56 6.11
N ARG A 250 0.86 15.70 5.14
CA ARG A 250 -0.19 14.96 4.44
C ARG A 250 -0.66 13.80 5.29
N VAL A 251 -1.98 13.67 5.38
CA VAL A 251 -2.67 12.55 6.04
C VAL A 251 -3.72 12.03 5.07
N ASN A 252 -3.73 10.72 4.82
CA ASN A 252 -4.72 10.12 3.94
C ASN A 252 -6.14 10.38 4.45
N GLN A 253 -7.06 10.71 3.54
CA GLN A 253 -8.46 10.99 3.86
C GLN A 253 -9.14 9.81 4.57
N TYR A 254 -8.70 8.57 4.32
CA TYR A 254 -9.16 7.40 5.05
C TYR A 254 -8.97 7.55 6.57
N PHE A 255 -7.79 7.96 7.04
CA PHE A 255 -7.53 8.13 8.48
C PHE A 255 -8.26 9.33 9.08
N LEU A 256 -8.54 10.36 8.27
CA LEU A 256 -9.38 11.48 8.69
C LEU A 256 -10.84 11.07 8.88
N ASN A 257 -11.34 10.16 8.03
CA ASN A 257 -12.69 9.60 8.14
C ASN A 257 -12.79 8.52 9.23
N HIS A 258 -11.68 7.85 9.54
CA HIS A 258 -11.60 6.76 10.51
C HIS A 258 -10.48 7.03 11.55
N PRO A 259 -10.62 8.05 12.41
CA PRO A 259 -9.58 8.41 13.37
C PRO A 259 -9.29 7.29 14.37
N ASN A 260 -10.26 6.43 14.67
CA ASN A 260 -10.11 5.23 15.50
C ASN A 260 -9.25 4.13 14.84
N HIS A 261 -8.86 4.28 13.58
CA HIS A 261 -7.92 3.39 12.89
C HIS A 261 -6.48 3.89 12.95
N VAL A 262 -6.24 5.08 13.52
CA VAL A 262 -4.91 5.49 13.99
C VAL A 262 -4.76 4.99 15.41
N LEU A 263 -3.88 4.00 15.61
CA LEU A 263 -3.69 3.30 16.88
C LEU A 263 -2.81 4.11 17.83
N GLY A 264 -3.23 5.33 18.14
CA GLY A 264 -2.42 6.29 18.89
C GLY A 264 -2.81 7.73 18.61
N GLN A 265 -1.97 8.66 19.05
CA GLN A 265 -2.13 10.08 18.78
C GLN A 265 -1.19 10.50 17.65
N LEU A 266 -1.76 10.95 16.53
CA LEU A 266 -1.00 11.52 15.43
C LEU A 266 -0.33 12.84 15.86
N GLY A 267 0.94 13.00 15.53
CA GLY A 267 1.74 14.19 15.78
C GLY A 267 2.86 14.31 14.76
N THR A 268 3.81 15.18 15.06
CA THR A 268 4.98 15.44 14.22
C THR A 268 6.25 15.50 15.08
N ARG A 269 7.36 15.19 14.43
CA ARG A 269 8.72 15.32 14.97
C ARG A 269 9.55 16.16 14.02
N THR A 270 10.30 17.12 14.56
CA THR A 270 11.24 17.91 13.76
C THR A 270 12.28 17.00 13.12
N SER A 271 12.51 17.17 11.81
CA SER A 271 13.54 16.47 11.06
C SER A 271 14.65 17.44 10.66
N PRO A 272 15.94 17.10 10.88
CA PRO A 272 17.04 17.93 10.38
C PRO A 272 17.21 17.80 8.86
N TRP A 273 16.48 16.90 8.20
CA TRP A 273 16.63 16.54 6.80
C TRP A 273 15.54 17.10 5.88
N GLY A 274 14.63 17.91 6.42
CA GLY A 274 13.54 18.49 5.63
C GLY A 274 12.27 18.73 6.44
N PRO A 275 11.08 18.51 5.85
CA PRO A 275 9.81 18.70 6.54
C PRO A 275 9.70 17.85 7.82
N PRO A 276 8.86 18.28 8.78
CA PRO A 276 8.54 17.48 9.96
C PRO A 276 8.05 16.08 9.59
N GLU A 277 8.54 15.09 10.33
CA GLU A 277 8.16 13.69 10.16
C GLU A 277 6.88 13.39 10.95
N PRO A 278 5.84 12.82 10.32
CA PRO A 278 4.66 12.39 11.05
C PRO A 278 4.96 11.19 11.96
N VAL A 279 4.50 11.27 13.19
CA VAL A 279 4.66 10.21 14.20
C VAL A 279 3.31 9.84 14.81
N VAL A 280 3.20 8.63 15.34
CA VAL A 280 2.01 8.19 16.09
C VAL A 280 2.44 7.75 17.47
N HIS A 281 2.04 8.53 18.47
CA HIS A 281 2.34 8.20 19.86
C HIS A 281 1.42 7.09 20.35
N PRO A 282 1.95 5.98 20.90
CA PRO A 282 1.13 4.87 21.36
C PRO A 282 0.17 5.32 22.47
N THR A 283 -0.99 4.69 22.52
CA THR A 283 -1.86 4.84 23.69
C THR A 283 -1.31 4.02 24.86
N GLY A 284 -1.68 4.38 26.09
CA GLY A 284 -1.32 3.60 27.29
C GLY A 284 -1.99 2.21 27.35
N LEU A 285 -2.81 1.83 26.36
CA LEU A 285 -3.56 0.57 26.34
C LEU A 285 -2.73 -0.60 25.76
N GLY A 286 -1.70 -0.30 24.98
CA GLY A 286 -0.82 -1.29 24.35
C GLY A 286 -1.31 -1.81 22.98
N LEU A 287 -0.35 -2.18 22.13
CA LEU A 287 -0.57 -2.57 20.74
C LEU A 287 -1.57 -3.73 20.57
N ASP A 288 -1.57 -4.71 21.49
CA ASP A 288 -2.48 -5.87 21.45
C ASP A 288 -3.96 -5.44 21.50
N ARG A 289 -4.29 -4.54 22.42
CA ARG A 289 -5.65 -4.03 22.60
C ARG A 289 -6.05 -3.13 21.44
N ASP A 290 -5.14 -2.27 21.00
CA ASP A 290 -5.39 -1.33 19.91
C ASP A 290 -5.60 -2.06 18.57
N LEU A 291 -4.78 -3.07 18.25
CA LEU A 291 -5.00 -3.94 17.07
C LEU A 291 -6.32 -4.68 17.15
N THR A 292 -6.68 -5.20 18.33
CA THR A 292 -7.96 -5.91 18.53
C THR A 292 -9.14 -4.99 18.24
N ALA A 293 -9.14 -3.78 18.80
CA ALA A 293 -10.21 -2.81 18.60
C ALA A 293 -10.27 -2.31 17.16
N GLY A 294 -9.13 -1.96 16.57
CA GLY A 294 -9.04 -1.47 15.20
C GLY A 294 -9.53 -2.49 14.16
N LEU A 295 -9.08 -3.75 14.28
CA LEU A 295 -9.54 -4.81 13.37
C LEU A 295 -11.00 -5.17 13.59
N ALA A 296 -11.51 -5.11 14.82
CA ALA A 296 -12.94 -5.28 15.08
C ALA A 296 -13.78 -4.18 14.38
N ALA A 297 -13.31 -2.94 14.40
CA ALA A 297 -13.96 -1.84 13.68
C ALA A 297 -13.95 -2.05 12.16
N ILE A 298 -12.80 -2.41 11.58
CA ILE A 298 -12.68 -2.73 10.15
C ILE A 298 -13.62 -3.87 9.75
N THR A 299 -13.61 -4.98 10.51
CA THR A 299 -14.44 -6.14 10.17
C THR A 299 -15.93 -5.93 10.39
N SER A 300 -16.33 -5.04 11.31
CA SER A 300 -17.72 -4.61 11.44
C SER A 300 -18.14 -3.81 10.20
N HIS A 301 -17.37 -2.78 9.84
CA HIS A 301 -17.65 -1.95 8.66
C HIS A 301 -17.70 -2.79 7.38
N ALA A 302 -16.74 -3.70 7.20
CA ALA A 302 -16.68 -4.57 6.04
C ALA A 302 -17.92 -5.46 5.90
N ARG A 303 -18.44 -6.00 7.01
CA ARG A 303 -19.69 -6.79 7.00
C ARG A 303 -20.90 -5.93 6.60
N ASP A 304 -21.01 -4.74 7.19
CA ASP A 304 -22.11 -3.81 6.88
C ASP A 304 -22.06 -3.34 5.42
N ALA A 305 -20.86 -3.19 4.86
CA ALA A 305 -20.62 -2.76 3.47
C ALA A 305 -20.64 -3.92 2.45
N GLY A 306 -20.82 -5.18 2.88
CA GLY A 306 -20.79 -6.35 1.99
C GLY A 306 -19.40 -6.68 1.42
N LEU A 307 -18.33 -6.24 2.07
CA LEU A 307 -16.92 -6.46 1.70
C LEU A 307 -16.35 -7.76 2.29
N THR A 308 -17.20 -8.74 2.58
CA THR A 308 -16.80 -10.07 3.07
C THR A 308 -16.28 -10.95 1.94
N ALA A 309 -15.59 -12.03 2.30
CA ALA A 309 -15.17 -13.04 1.36
C ALA A 309 -16.42 -13.63 0.67
N ALA A 310 -16.42 -13.62 -0.65
CA ALA A 310 -17.39 -14.35 -1.44
C ALA A 310 -16.68 -15.56 -2.00
N THR A 311 -16.89 -16.74 -1.41
CA THR A 311 -16.57 -18.00 -2.09
C THR A 311 -17.58 -18.18 -3.23
N ALA A 312 -17.38 -17.46 -4.33
CA ALA A 312 -18.07 -17.70 -5.58
C ALA A 312 -17.15 -18.54 -6.48
N GLN A 313 -17.74 -19.51 -7.17
CA GLN A 313 -17.04 -20.35 -8.14
C GLN A 313 -16.23 -19.53 -9.13
N CYS A 314 -15.04 -20.05 -9.42
CA CYS A 314 -14.09 -19.55 -10.40
C CYS A 314 -14.80 -19.11 -11.70
N PRO A 315 -14.74 -17.82 -12.09
CA PRO A 315 -15.04 -17.45 -13.47
C PRO A 315 -14.03 -18.13 -14.39
N ASP A 316 -14.49 -18.53 -15.58
CA ASP A 316 -13.67 -19.16 -16.62
C ASP A 316 -12.38 -18.37 -16.92
N LEU A 317 -11.24 -19.06 -16.87
CA LEU A 317 -9.87 -18.52 -16.78
C LEU A 317 -9.19 -18.32 -18.14
N ASP A 318 -9.93 -18.38 -19.25
CA ASP A 318 -9.37 -18.35 -20.62
C ASP A 318 -8.87 -16.97 -21.10
N ALA A 319 -8.84 -15.94 -20.24
CA ALA A 319 -8.05 -14.75 -20.52
C ALA A 319 -6.59 -15.01 -20.11
N PRO A 320 -5.61 -14.94 -21.02
CA PRO A 320 -4.21 -15.05 -20.64
C PRO A 320 -3.84 -13.85 -19.76
N ILE A 321 -3.70 -14.08 -18.45
CA ILE A 321 -3.26 -13.07 -17.49
C ILE A 321 -1.76 -13.27 -17.28
N ASP A 322 -0.99 -12.29 -17.73
CA ASP A 322 0.48 -12.27 -17.67
C ASP A 322 0.98 -12.39 -16.21
N TYR A 323 1.71 -13.48 -15.94
CA TYR A 323 1.98 -14.05 -14.61
C TYR A 323 3.40 -13.80 -14.11
N THR A 324 4.01 -12.67 -14.47
CA THR A 324 5.22 -12.23 -13.79
C THR A 324 4.92 -10.93 -13.06
N LEU A 325 5.24 -10.85 -11.77
CA LEU A 325 5.14 -9.63 -10.98
C LEU A 325 5.95 -8.52 -11.68
N VAL A 326 5.26 -7.79 -12.56
CA VAL A 326 5.70 -6.73 -13.48
C VAL A 326 6.95 -7.07 -14.31
N HIS A 327 6.77 -7.62 -15.52
CA HIS A 327 7.85 -7.74 -16.53
C HIS A 327 8.39 -6.36 -16.94
N ARG A 328 9.66 -6.26 -17.34
CA ARG A 328 10.33 -5.00 -17.77
C ARG A 328 9.54 -4.25 -18.87
N SER A 329 8.86 -4.98 -19.76
CA SER A 329 8.03 -4.40 -20.82
C SER A 329 6.74 -3.74 -20.31
N ASP A 330 6.22 -4.18 -19.16
CA ASP A 330 5.03 -3.60 -18.51
C ASP A 330 5.40 -2.45 -17.59
N VAL A 331 6.58 -2.50 -16.96
CA VAL A 331 7.19 -1.28 -16.41
C VAL A 331 7.32 -0.24 -17.52
N ASP A 332 7.75 -0.62 -18.73
CA ASP A 332 7.83 0.30 -19.86
C ASP A 332 6.44 0.70 -20.41
N SER A 333 5.42 -0.14 -20.33
CA SER A 333 4.03 0.20 -20.69
C SER A 333 3.40 1.19 -19.70
N ILE A 334 3.51 0.91 -18.39
CA ILE A 334 3.09 1.78 -17.29
C ILE A 334 3.91 3.08 -17.32
N ARG A 335 5.24 3.01 -17.50
CA ARG A 335 6.12 4.17 -17.65
C ARG A 335 5.74 5.01 -18.87
N ARG A 336 5.46 4.40 -20.03
CA ARG A 336 4.98 5.11 -21.23
C ARG A 336 3.63 5.79 -20.98
N ARG A 337 2.73 5.14 -20.25
CA ARG A 337 1.38 5.67 -19.96
C ARG A 337 1.41 6.78 -18.91
N VAL A 338 2.23 6.65 -17.87
CA VAL A 338 2.52 7.72 -16.91
C VAL A 338 3.23 8.90 -17.57
N GLN A 339 4.20 8.64 -18.47
CA GLN A 339 4.85 9.68 -19.28
C GLN A 339 3.88 10.38 -20.22
N ALA A 340 2.96 9.66 -20.87
CA ALA A 340 1.92 10.23 -21.73
C ALA A 340 0.93 11.11 -20.94
N LEU A 341 0.55 10.70 -19.73
CA LEU A 341 -0.29 11.48 -18.81
C LEU A 341 0.42 12.73 -18.26
N ARG A 342 1.73 12.65 -18.03
CA ARG A 342 2.56 13.80 -17.67
C ARG A 342 2.73 14.76 -18.86
N ALA A 343 2.93 14.24 -20.06
CA ALA A 343 3.05 15.03 -21.29
C ALA A 343 1.74 15.73 -21.68
N SER A 344 0.57 15.13 -21.40
CA SER A 344 -0.73 15.77 -21.63
C SER A 344 -1.02 16.88 -20.61
N ARG A 345 -0.49 16.79 -19.38
CA ARG A 345 -0.53 17.86 -18.37
C ARG A 345 0.41 19.04 -18.68
N VAL A 346 1.44 18.85 -19.50
CA VAL A 346 2.44 19.88 -19.85
C VAL A 346 2.09 20.65 -21.14
N ARG A 347 0.95 20.35 -21.81
CA ARG A 347 0.51 21.25 -22.89
C ARG A 347 0.18 22.63 -22.32
N PRO A 348 0.91 23.69 -22.70
CA PRO A 348 0.58 25.03 -22.23
C PRO A 348 -0.80 25.40 -22.77
N ALA A 349 -1.56 26.13 -21.97
CA ALA A 349 -2.87 26.71 -22.31
C ALA A 349 -2.78 27.81 -23.40
N ASN A 350 -1.91 27.63 -24.41
CA ASN A 350 -1.64 28.58 -25.46
C ASN A 350 -1.49 27.88 -26.82
N GLU A 351 -2.51 27.13 -27.22
CA GLU A 351 -2.82 27.00 -28.64
C GLU A 351 -4.15 27.71 -28.88
N ARG A 352 -4.03 29.03 -29.12
CA ARG A 352 -5.11 29.79 -29.77
C ARG A 352 -5.45 29.06 -31.06
N ARG A 353 -6.70 28.61 -31.15
CA ARG A 353 -7.34 28.16 -32.38
C ARG A 353 -7.07 29.23 -33.46
N PRO A 354 -6.45 28.89 -34.61
CA PRO A 354 -6.30 29.88 -35.67
C PRO A 354 -7.70 30.27 -36.17
N ALA A 355 -7.94 31.59 -36.23
CA ALA A 355 -9.16 32.16 -36.76
C ALA A 355 -9.41 31.62 -38.17
N GLN A 356 -10.61 31.10 -38.41
CA GLN A 356 -11.08 30.80 -39.76
C GLN A 356 -11.15 32.11 -40.55
N PRO A 357 -10.59 32.20 -41.76
CA PRO A 357 -10.73 33.38 -42.59
C PRO A 357 -12.17 33.47 -43.10
N GLU A 358 -12.79 34.63 -42.89
CA GLU A 358 -14.07 35.01 -43.49
C GLU A 358 -13.96 34.96 -45.02
N GLY A 359 -14.78 34.10 -45.64
CA GLY A 359 -15.03 34.11 -47.08
C GLY A 359 -16.14 35.12 -47.45
N PRO A 360 -16.14 35.68 -48.66
CA PRO A 360 -16.83 36.93 -48.96
C PRO A 360 -18.35 36.77 -49.12
N ASP A 361 -19.05 37.78 -48.61
CA ASP A 361 -20.48 38.06 -48.80
C ASP A 361 -20.81 38.35 -50.26
N LEU A 362 -21.69 37.54 -50.86
CA LEU A 362 -22.38 37.86 -52.10
C LEU A 362 -23.84 37.38 -52.09
N ARG A 363 -24.73 38.36 -51.84
CA ARG A 363 -25.99 38.63 -52.54
C ARG A 363 -27.24 37.82 -52.16
N ASN A 364 -28.06 38.52 -51.37
CA ASN A 364 -29.52 38.47 -51.36
C ASN A 364 -30.10 38.78 -52.77
N PRO A 365 -31.29 38.25 -53.13
CA PRO A 365 -32.40 39.19 -53.27
C PRO A 365 -33.79 38.67 -52.86
N ARG A 366 -34.44 39.51 -52.03
CA ARG A 366 -35.79 40.10 -52.16
C ARG A 366 -37.06 39.26 -51.89
N ARG A 367 -37.86 39.87 -50.99
CA ARG A 367 -39.33 40.07 -50.96
C ARG A 367 -40.18 38.81 -50.67
N ASP A 368 -41.24 38.85 -49.86
CA ASP A 368 -42.18 39.94 -49.55
C ASP A 368 -42.62 39.89 -48.07
N ASP A 369 -42.74 41.08 -47.48
CA ASP A 369 -43.66 41.36 -46.37
C ASP A 369 -44.98 41.83 -46.98
N GLY A 370 -46.10 41.34 -46.45
CA GLY A 370 -47.40 41.94 -46.74
C GLY A 370 -48.59 41.14 -46.25
N ALA A 371 -48.95 41.33 -44.97
CA ALA A 371 -50.32 41.56 -44.48
C ALA A 371 -50.49 41.07 -43.03
N GLY A 372 -50.72 42.01 -42.11
CA GLY A 372 -51.45 41.74 -40.85
C GLY A 372 -52.93 41.44 -41.14
N PRO A 373 -53.81 41.28 -40.11
CA PRO A 373 -53.96 42.29 -39.04
C PRO A 373 -54.23 41.76 -37.61
N HIS A 374 -54.06 42.69 -36.66
CA HIS A 374 -54.86 42.98 -35.46
C HIS A 374 -55.53 41.84 -34.66
N LEU A 375 -55.01 41.58 -33.45
CA LEU A 375 -55.57 42.04 -32.17
C LEU A 375 -54.57 41.83 -31.03
#